data_AF-A0A8R7U401-F1
#
_entry.id   AF-A0A8R7U401-F1
#
_cell.length_a   1.000
_cell.length_b   1.000
_cell.length_c   1.000
_cell.angle_alpha   90.00
_cell.angle_beta   90.00
_cell.angle_gamma   90.00
#
_symmetry.space_group_name_H-M   'P 1'
#
loop_
_entity.id
_entity.type
_entity.pdbx_description
1 polymer ?
#
loop_
_entity_poly.entity_id
_entity_poly.type
_entity_poly.pdbx_seq_one_letter_code
_entity_poly.pdbx_strand_id
1 'polypeptide(L)'
;MATPDEHADAEGLMGEHAEKEHADFKARVKRTIYIDHLSPVVSRQVIRAALSQCANVVSVEFIENYTIPYDIPAAALVELDDESQAKSAVDLMRDFPFIIGGMPRPVRASLARPEMFADRPSLPGSKMEFLWLKQGDPEYDGMSKLKSLAKRQEAENMALIKACSCHGLVLSAILWLA
;
A
#
# COMPACT_ATOMS: atom_id res chain seq x y z
N MET A 1 7.27 5.65 -54.46
CA MET A 1 6.89 6.96 -53.91
C MET A 1 5.94 6.67 -52.76
N ALA A 2 6.50 6.57 -51.55
CA ALA A 2 5.78 6.38 -50.30
C ALA A 2 6.27 7.50 -49.37
N THR A 3 5.34 8.28 -48.83
CA THR A 3 5.59 9.48 -48.02
C THR A 3 6.14 9.09 -46.63
N PRO A 4 7.14 9.80 -46.08
CA PRO A 4 7.77 9.42 -44.81
C PRO A 4 7.07 9.93 -43.54
N ASP A 5 5.93 10.61 -43.65
CA ASP A 5 5.45 11.52 -42.59
C ASP A 5 4.45 10.90 -41.57
N GLU A 6 4.07 9.63 -41.68
CA GLU A 6 3.06 9.04 -40.77
C GLU A 6 3.61 8.42 -39.46
N HIS A 7 4.92 8.48 -39.21
CA HIS A 7 5.53 7.87 -38.02
C HIS A 7 5.77 8.82 -36.84
N ALA A 8 5.57 10.14 -37.01
CA ALA A 8 5.85 11.12 -35.96
C ALA A 8 4.67 11.36 -34.99
N ASP A 9 3.44 11.00 -35.37
CA ASP A 9 2.24 11.33 -34.59
C ASP A 9 1.94 10.31 -33.47
N ALA A 10 2.47 9.09 -33.56
CA ALA A 10 2.24 8.03 -32.57
C ALA A 10 3.03 8.24 -31.26
N GLU A 11 4.24 8.80 -31.33
CA GLU A 11 5.06 9.06 -30.12
C GLU A 11 4.57 10.29 -29.33
N GLY A 12 4.01 11.30 -30.01
CA GLY A 12 3.42 12.47 -29.36
C GLY A 12 2.13 12.15 -28.58
N LEU A 13 1.26 11.30 -29.13
CA LEU A 13 0.01 10.88 -28.49
C LEU A 13 0.22 9.99 -27.25
N MET A 14 1.24 9.13 -27.24
CA MET A 14 1.57 8.31 -26.07
C MET A 14 2.14 9.11 -24.91
N GLY A 15 2.93 10.17 -25.19
CA GLY A 15 3.46 11.07 -24.18
C GLY A 15 2.38 11.88 -23.46
N GLU A 16 1.45 12.50 -24.21
CA GLU A 16 0.36 13.28 -23.62
C GLU A 16 -0.64 12.42 -22.82
N HIS A 17 -0.88 11.17 -23.25
CA HIS A 17 -1.73 10.24 -22.52
C HIS A 17 -1.12 9.85 -21.17
N ALA A 18 0.18 9.50 -21.16
CA ALA A 18 0.90 9.13 -19.95
C ALA A 18 0.98 10.28 -18.94
N GLU A 19 1.10 11.52 -19.40
CA GLU A 19 1.09 12.70 -18.52
C GLU A 19 -0.27 12.95 -17.87
N LYS A 20 -1.36 12.77 -18.63
CA LYS A 20 -2.74 12.88 -18.11
C LYS A 20 -3.02 11.78 -17.08
N GLU A 21 -2.70 10.53 -17.40
CA GLU A 21 -2.87 9.40 -16.46
C GLU A 21 -2.07 9.61 -15.17
N HIS A 22 -0.85 10.13 -15.26
CA HIS A 22 -0.03 10.41 -14.09
C HIS A 22 -0.58 11.60 -13.28
N ALA A 23 -1.16 12.61 -13.92
CA ALA A 23 -1.83 13.73 -13.24
C ALA A 23 -3.10 13.27 -12.51
N ASP A 24 -3.92 12.46 -13.17
CA ASP A 24 -5.14 11.88 -12.62
C ASP A 24 -4.82 10.95 -11.45
N PHE A 25 -3.77 10.13 -11.58
CA PHE A 25 -3.24 9.30 -10.50
C PHE A 25 -2.83 10.15 -9.29
N LYS A 26 -2.07 11.24 -9.48
CA LYS A 26 -1.67 12.13 -8.38
C LYS A 26 -2.87 12.78 -7.68
N ALA A 27 -3.90 13.16 -8.43
CA ALA A 27 -5.13 13.69 -7.85
C ALA A 27 -5.84 12.61 -7.01
N ARG A 28 -5.92 11.38 -7.53
CA ARG A 28 -6.45 10.23 -6.81
C ARG A 28 -5.68 9.94 -5.51
N VAL A 29 -4.35 9.92 -5.54
CA VAL A 29 -3.52 9.68 -4.34
C VAL A 29 -3.82 10.69 -3.23
N LYS A 30 -4.02 11.97 -3.56
CA LYS A 30 -4.29 13.02 -2.57
C LYS A 30 -5.63 12.86 -1.85
N ARG A 31 -6.64 12.31 -2.53
CA ARG A 31 -7.97 12.05 -1.95
C ARG A 31 -8.08 10.67 -1.30
N THR A 32 -7.04 9.84 -1.37
CA THR A 32 -7.01 8.52 -0.76
C THR A 32 -6.35 8.56 0.63
N ILE A 33 -6.97 7.85 1.57
CA ILE A 33 -6.42 7.60 2.91
C ILE A 33 -5.93 6.16 3.03
N TYR A 34 -4.84 5.95 3.74
CA TYR A 34 -4.31 4.66 4.14
C TYR A 34 -4.72 4.37 5.58
N ILE A 35 -5.40 3.26 5.82
CA ILE A 35 -5.85 2.82 7.13
C ILE A 35 -5.06 1.57 7.53
N ASP A 36 -4.41 1.62 8.69
CA ASP A 36 -3.67 0.52 9.29
C ASP A 36 -4.45 -0.15 10.43
N HIS A 37 -3.88 -1.23 10.96
CA HIS A 37 -4.42 -1.97 12.10
C HIS A 37 -5.89 -2.38 11.94
N LEU A 38 -6.28 -2.74 10.72
CA LEU A 38 -7.59 -3.32 10.46
C LEU A 38 -7.67 -4.76 10.99
N SER A 39 -8.82 -5.11 11.56
CA SER A 39 -9.08 -6.49 11.96
C SER A 39 -9.24 -7.37 10.69
N PRO A 40 -8.72 -8.61 10.68
CA PRO A 40 -8.84 -9.51 9.52
C PRO A 40 -10.29 -9.80 9.11
N VAL A 41 -11.23 -9.62 10.03
CA VAL A 41 -12.66 -9.91 9.83
C VAL A 41 -13.40 -8.74 9.15
N VAL A 42 -12.75 -7.59 8.98
CA VAL A 42 -13.38 -6.39 8.43
C VAL A 42 -13.54 -6.52 6.92
N SER A 43 -14.78 -6.39 6.44
CA SER A 43 -15.09 -6.37 5.01
C SER A 43 -15.11 -4.93 4.46
N ARG A 44 -15.03 -4.79 3.12
CA ARG A 44 -15.11 -3.48 2.44
C ARG A 44 -16.38 -2.70 2.81
N GLN A 45 -17.49 -3.41 3.01
CA GLN A 45 -18.78 -2.82 3.38
C GLN A 45 -18.74 -2.23 4.80
N VAL A 46 -18.06 -2.89 5.73
CA VAL A 46 -17.89 -2.40 7.10
C VAL A 46 -17.04 -1.12 7.11
N ILE A 47 -15.97 -1.07 6.31
CA ILE A 47 -15.14 0.14 6.16
C ILE A 47 -15.99 1.28 5.61
N ARG A 48 -16.77 1.02 4.56
CA ARG A 48 -17.67 2.01 3.95
C ARG A 48 -18.69 2.55 4.96
N ALA A 49 -19.31 1.67 5.74
CA ALA A 49 -20.28 2.05 6.77
C ALA A 49 -19.66 2.78 7.97
N ALA A 50 -18.42 2.45 8.34
CA ALA A 50 -17.71 3.14 9.40
C ALA A 50 -17.34 4.57 8.97
N LEU A 51 -16.80 4.70 7.75
CA LEU A 51 -16.35 5.97 7.20
C LEU A 51 -17.48 6.87 6.71
N SER A 52 -18.68 6.35 6.44
CA SER A 52 -19.82 7.17 5.99
C SER A 52 -20.22 8.27 6.97
N GLN A 53 -19.78 8.17 8.23
CA GLN A 53 -19.96 9.23 9.24
C GLN A 53 -19.01 10.42 9.03
N CYS A 54 -17.88 10.21 8.37
CA CYS A 54 -16.80 11.18 8.24
C CYS A 54 -16.68 11.73 6.81
N ALA A 55 -16.91 10.88 5.81
CA ALA A 55 -16.69 11.20 4.41
C ALA A 55 -17.49 10.26 3.49
N ASN A 56 -17.70 10.67 2.24
CA ASN A 56 -18.23 9.76 1.23
C ASN A 56 -17.09 8.92 0.63
N VAL A 57 -17.27 7.60 0.64
CA VAL A 57 -16.27 6.63 0.15
C VAL A 57 -16.59 6.23 -1.28
N VAL A 58 -15.63 6.44 -2.18
CA VAL A 58 -15.71 6.03 -3.58
C VAL A 58 -15.37 4.54 -3.68
N SER A 59 -14.13 4.20 -3.32
CA SER A 59 -13.56 2.86 -3.48
C SER A 59 -12.79 2.44 -2.24
N VAL A 60 -12.71 1.12 -2.02
CA VAL A 60 -11.94 0.51 -0.93
C VAL A 60 -11.12 -0.63 -1.52
N GLU A 61 -9.81 -0.54 -1.36
CA GLU A 61 -8.83 -1.53 -1.82
C GLU A 61 -8.04 -2.03 -0.62
N PHE A 62 -7.95 -3.35 -0.46
CA PHE A 62 -7.14 -3.94 0.59
C PHE A 62 -5.70 -4.10 0.11
N ILE A 63 -4.75 -3.80 1.00
CA ILE A 63 -3.34 -4.10 0.76
C ILE A 63 -3.07 -5.48 1.35
N GLU A 64 -2.86 -6.43 0.46
CA GLU A 64 -2.50 -7.80 0.81
C GLU A 64 -1.04 -7.86 1.28
N ASN A 65 -0.78 -8.65 2.33
CA ASN A 65 0.56 -8.84 2.85
C ASN A 65 1.18 -10.14 2.30
N TYR A 66 1.90 -10.04 1.19
CA TYR A 66 2.59 -11.18 0.57
C TYR A 66 3.79 -11.71 1.36
N THR A 67 4.23 -11.03 2.43
CA THR A 67 5.36 -11.48 3.25
C THR A 67 5.00 -12.53 4.28
N ILE A 68 3.69 -12.76 4.51
CA ILE A 68 3.19 -13.68 5.52
C ILE A 68 2.31 -14.73 4.82
N PRO A 69 2.41 -16.02 5.17
CA PRO A 69 1.57 -17.08 4.57
C PRO A 69 0.09 -17.03 5.00
N TYR A 70 -0.36 -15.97 5.67
CA TYR A 70 -1.72 -15.81 6.17
C TYR A 70 -2.44 -14.70 5.43
N ASP A 71 -3.67 -14.96 5.01
CA ASP A 71 -4.56 -14.01 4.34
C ASP A 71 -5.16 -13.03 5.36
N ILE A 72 -4.31 -12.15 5.88
CA ILE A 72 -4.69 -11.12 6.85
C ILE A 72 -4.51 -9.76 6.16
N PRO A 73 -5.60 -9.11 5.70
CA PRO A 73 -5.53 -7.74 5.23
C PRO A 73 -5.25 -6.84 6.43
N ALA A 74 -3.99 -6.43 6.57
CA ALA A 74 -3.56 -5.58 7.68
C ALA A 74 -3.91 -4.10 7.44
N ALA A 75 -4.12 -3.72 6.18
CA ALA A 75 -4.31 -2.34 5.77
C ALA A 75 -5.25 -2.19 4.57
N ALA A 76 -5.83 -1.00 4.41
CA ALA A 76 -6.67 -0.65 3.28
C ALA A 76 -6.37 0.77 2.78
N LEU A 77 -6.48 0.96 1.47
CA LEU A 77 -6.58 2.24 0.81
C LEU A 77 -8.06 2.55 0.61
N VAL A 78 -8.47 3.74 1.05
CA VAL A 78 -9.85 4.20 0.90
C VAL A 78 -9.84 5.52 0.14
N GLU A 79 -10.44 5.51 -1.04
CA GLU A 79 -10.61 6.69 -1.86
C GLU A 79 -11.86 7.45 -1.44
N LEU A 80 -11.71 8.75 -1.22
CA LEU A 80 -12.79 9.66 -0.85
C LEU A 80 -13.07 10.63 -2.01
N ASP A 81 -14.21 11.33 -1.95
CA ASP A 81 -14.58 12.30 -2.99
C ASP A 81 -13.64 13.52 -3.01
N ASP A 82 -13.32 14.06 -1.83
CA ASP A 82 -12.57 15.33 -1.69
C ASP A 82 -11.25 15.17 -0.92
N GLU A 83 -10.23 15.95 -1.31
CA GLU A 83 -8.96 16.04 -0.57
C GLU A 83 -9.14 16.62 0.84
N SER A 84 -10.08 17.56 1.03
CA SER A 84 -10.39 18.13 2.34
C SER A 84 -10.98 17.08 3.29
N GLN A 85 -11.91 16.26 2.79
CA GLN A 85 -12.49 15.14 3.53
C GLN A 85 -11.42 14.14 3.96
N ALA A 86 -10.45 13.83 3.09
CA ALA A 86 -9.34 12.95 3.42
C ALA A 86 -8.49 13.48 4.59
N LYS A 87 -8.15 14.77 4.59
CA LYS A 87 -7.40 15.38 5.69
C LYS A 87 -8.21 15.39 6.98
N SER A 88 -9.46 15.82 6.92
CA SER A 88 -10.35 15.85 8.09
C SER A 88 -10.59 14.46 8.69
N ALA A 89 -10.73 13.42 7.85
CA ALA A 89 -10.87 12.04 8.32
C ALA A 89 -9.59 11.55 9.02
N VAL A 90 -8.42 11.86 8.48
CA VAL A 90 -7.12 11.50 9.10
C VAL A 90 -6.95 12.22 10.43
N ASP A 91 -7.26 13.51 10.51
CA ASP A 91 -7.15 14.29 11.75
C ASP A 91 -8.13 13.74 12.81
N LEU A 92 -9.37 13.43 12.44
CA LEU A 92 -10.35 12.82 13.35
C LEU A 92 -9.85 11.48 13.91
N MET A 93 -9.32 10.60 13.05
CA MET A 93 -8.79 9.29 13.45
C MET A 93 -7.49 9.39 14.24
N ARG A 94 -6.76 10.49 14.11
CA ARG A 94 -5.55 10.76 14.89
C ARG A 94 -5.91 11.25 16.29
N ASP A 95 -6.90 12.13 16.40
CA ASP A 95 -7.28 12.76 17.65
C ASP A 95 -8.19 11.88 18.51
N PHE A 96 -9.00 11.03 17.88
CA PHE A 96 -9.94 10.14 18.56
C PHE A 96 -9.69 8.66 18.21
N PRO A 97 -9.78 7.74 19.18
CA PRO A 97 -9.64 6.31 18.93
C PRO A 97 -10.84 5.81 18.09
N PHE A 98 -10.62 5.67 16.79
CA PHE A 98 -11.63 5.19 15.86
C PHE A 98 -11.61 3.65 15.82
N ILE A 99 -12.76 2.99 16.00
CA ILE A 99 -12.83 1.52 16.12
C ILE A 99 -13.67 0.94 14.97
N ILE A 100 -13.15 -0.09 14.31
CA ILE A 100 -13.82 -0.77 13.19
C ILE A 100 -13.85 -2.29 13.46
N GLY A 101 -15.03 -2.91 13.42
CA GLY A 101 -15.17 -4.37 13.52
C GLY A 101 -15.39 -4.96 14.92
N GLY A 102 -15.96 -4.18 15.85
CA GLY A 102 -16.54 -4.69 17.11
C GLY A 102 -15.55 -4.99 18.25
N MET A 103 -14.33 -5.47 17.95
CA MET A 103 -13.26 -5.55 18.95
C MET A 103 -12.63 -4.16 19.18
N PRO A 104 -12.29 -3.78 20.43
CA PRO A 104 -11.78 -2.44 20.76
C PRO A 104 -10.31 -2.27 20.32
N ARG A 105 -10.08 -2.31 19.00
CA ARG A 105 -8.80 -2.07 18.36
C ARG A 105 -8.88 -0.73 17.62
N PRO A 106 -8.23 0.33 18.12
CA PRO A 106 -8.16 1.60 17.41
C PRO A 106 -7.42 1.42 16.08
N VAL A 107 -8.04 1.86 14.99
CA VAL A 107 -7.40 1.97 13.68
C VAL A 107 -6.61 3.27 13.60
N ARG A 108 -5.56 3.33 12.79
CA ARG A 108 -4.88 4.60 12.48
C ARG A 108 -4.98 4.87 11.00
N ALA A 109 -5.14 6.14 10.66
CA ALA A 109 -5.14 6.59 9.28
C ALA A 109 -3.96 7.53 9.01
N SER A 110 -3.52 7.53 7.77
CA SER A 110 -2.57 8.50 7.23
C SER A 110 -2.91 8.79 5.77
N LEU A 111 -2.39 9.88 5.21
CA LEU A 111 -2.57 10.16 3.79
C LEU A 111 -1.85 9.11 2.95
N ALA A 112 -2.48 8.66 1.86
CA ALA A 112 -1.89 7.67 0.98
C ALA A 112 -0.63 8.24 0.32
N ARG A 113 0.33 7.34 0.08
CA ARG A 113 1.55 7.65 -0.66
C ARG A 113 1.49 7.01 -2.04
N PRO A 114 2.10 7.61 -3.08
CA PRO A 114 2.07 7.05 -4.42
C PRO A 114 2.75 5.67 -4.51
N GLU A 115 3.66 5.34 -3.59
CA GLU A 115 4.30 4.02 -3.53
C GLU A 115 3.37 2.89 -3.05
N MET A 116 2.20 3.23 -2.48
CA MET A 116 1.25 2.23 -1.94
C MET A 116 0.33 1.63 -3.00
N PHE A 117 0.30 2.21 -4.20
CA PHE A 117 -0.59 1.79 -5.29
C PHE A 117 0.14 0.85 -6.25
N ALA A 118 -0.51 -0.28 -6.58
CA ALA A 118 0.02 -1.26 -7.53
C ALA A 118 -0.10 -0.78 -8.98
N ASP A 119 -1.10 0.02 -9.29
CA ASP A 119 -1.43 0.56 -10.63
C ASP A 119 -0.71 1.89 -10.93
N ARG A 120 0.38 2.18 -10.22
CA ARG A 120 1.13 3.42 -10.39
C ARG A 120 1.69 3.52 -11.83
N PRO A 121 1.35 4.58 -12.60
CA PRO A 121 1.94 4.80 -13.91
C PRO A 121 3.42 5.16 -13.79
N SER A 122 4.20 4.79 -14.82
CA SER A 122 5.64 5.11 -14.86
C SER A 122 5.86 6.62 -14.81
N LEU A 123 6.92 7.05 -14.14
CA LEU A 123 7.29 8.46 -14.15
C LEU A 123 7.70 8.87 -15.58
N PRO A 124 7.06 9.90 -16.16
CA PRO A 124 7.42 10.38 -17.48
C PRO A 124 8.90 10.82 -17.48
N GLY A 125 9.69 10.28 -18.41
CA GLY A 125 11.11 10.59 -18.57
C GLY A 125 12.09 9.78 -17.72
N SER A 126 11.63 8.83 -16.90
CA SER A 126 12.55 7.95 -16.14
C SER A 126 12.96 6.73 -16.98
N LYS A 127 14.27 6.60 -17.25
CA LYS A 127 14.86 5.36 -17.80
C LYS A 127 15.42 4.54 -16.65
N MET A 128 14.87 3.35 -16.43
CA MET A 128 15.38 2.40 -15.45
C MET A 128 16.24 1.37 -16.18
N GLU A 129 17.54 1.39 -15.91
CA GLU A 129 18.48 0.41 -16.46
C GLU A 129 18.72 -0.69 -15.42
N PHE A 130 18.68 -1.94 -15.86
CA PHE A 130 18.93 -3.11 -15.02
C PHE A 130 20.26 -3.74 -15.42
N LEU A 131 21.15 -3.91 -14.44
CA LEU A 131 22.41 -4.62 -14.63
C LEU A 131 22.47 -5.84 -13.71
N TRP A 132 22.68 -7.01 -14.31
CA TRP A 132 22.93 -8.25 -13.57
C TRP A 132 24.43 -8.37 -13.28
N LEU A 133 24.80 -8.29 -12.01
CA LEU A 133 26.19 -8.41 -11.58
C LEU A 133 26.63 -9.87 -11.49
N LYS A 134 27.87 -10.14 -11.89
CA LYS A 134 28.55 -11.43 -11.82
C LYS A 134 29.70 -11.38 -10.82
N GLN A 135 30.11 -12.55 -10.35
CA GLN A 135 31.27 -12.68 -9.47
C GLN A 135 32.53 -12.22 -10.22
N GLY A 136 33.16 -11.14 -9.73
CA GLY A 136 34.32 -10.50 -10.36
C GLY A 136 34.08 -9.02 -10.70
N ASP A 137 32.81 -8.58 -10.74
CA ASP A 137 32.49 -7.16 -10.93
C ASP A 137 32.85 -6.36 -9.68
N PRO A 138 33.31 -5.10 -9.82
CA PRO A 138 33.76 -4.28 -8.68
C PRO A 138 32.65 -4.03 -7.66
N GLU A 139 31.38 -3.94 -8.07
CA GLU A 139 30.23 -3.77 -7.16
C GLU A 139 29.72 -5.08 -6.54
N TYR A 140 30.21 -6.25 -6.98
CA TYR A 140 29.67 -7.55 -6.58
C TYR A 140 29.78 -7.80 -5.06
N ASP A 141 30.92 -7.45 -4.45
CA ASP A 141 31.13 -7.70 -3.01
C ASP A 141 30.17 -6.87 -2.14
N GLY A 142 29.91 -5.62 -2.51
CA GLY A 142 28.94 -4.76 -1.84
C GLY A 142 27.51 -5.32 -1.93
N MET A 143 27.10 -5.72 -3.13
CA MET A 143 25.77 -6.32 -3.37
C MET A 143 25.60 -7.68 -2.69
N SER A 144 26.66 -8.49 -2.63
CA SER A 144 26.66 -9.78 -1.92
C SER A 144 26.42 -9.60 -0.42
N LYS A 145 27.06 -8.60 0.20
CA LYS A 145 26.82 -8.23 1.62
C LYS A 145 25.41 -7.71 1.84
N LEU A 146 24.87 -6.90 0.93
CA LEU A 146 23.49 -6.43 1.03
C LEU A 146 22.49 -7.60 0.95
N LYS A 147 22.75 -8.57 0.06
CA LYS A 147 21.96 -9.80 -0.05
C LYS A 147 21.99 -10.63 1.22
N SER A 148 23.13 -10.75 1.90
CA SER A 148 23.22 -11.51 3.16
C SER A 148 22.49 -10.80 4.30
N LEU A 149 22.55 -9.47 4.36
CA LEU A 149 21.78 -8.66 5.32
C LEU A 149 20.27 -8.81 5.11
N ALA A 150 19.79 -8.77 3.86
CA ALA A 150 18.38 -8.96 3.54
C ALA A 150 17.85 -10.33 4.01
N LYS A 151 18.62 -11.40 3.78
CA LYS A 151 18.27 -12.75 4.27
C LYS A 151 18.21 -12.83 5.79
N ARG A 152 19.11 -12.14 6.49
CA ARG A 152 19.09 -12.09 7.95
C ARG A 152 17.85 -11.35 8.45
N GLN A 153 17.52 -10.20 7.85
CA GLN A 153 16.30 -9.45 8.19
C GLN A 153 15.04 -10.30 7.97
N GLU A 154 14.97 -11.05 6.88
CA GLU A 154 13.86 -11.96 6.59
C GLU A 154 13.73 -13.03 7.68
N ALA A 155 14.83 -13.67 8.08
CA ALA A 155 14.83 -14.67 9.14
C ALA A 155 14.40 -14.09 10.50
N GLU A 156 14.87 -12.88 10.84
CA GLU A 156 14.49 -12.16 12.05
C GLU A 156 12.99 -11.80 12.04
N ASN A 157 12.49 -11.26 10.93
CA ASN A 157 11.06 -10.94 10.77
C ASN A 157 10.19 -12.19 10.90
N MET A 158 10.57 -13.29 10.26
CA MET A 158 9.84 -14.56 10.36
C MET A 158 9.84 -15.12 11.79
N ALA A 159 10.94 -14.98 12.51
CA ALA A 159 11.00 -15.35 13.93
C ALA A 159 10.05 -14.50 14.79
N LEU A 160 9.98 -13.19 14.54
CA LEU A 160 9.04 -12.28 15.23
C LEU A 160 7.58 -12.64 14.93
N ILE A 161 7.23 -12.90 13.67
CA ILE A 161 5.87 -13.29 13.27
C ILE A 161 5.47 -14.61 13.96
N LYS A 162 6.36 -15.60 13.98
CA LYS A 162 6.13 -16.88 14.67
C LYS A 162 5.88 -16.67 16.17
N ALA A 163 6.68 -15.84 16.83
CA ALA A 163 6.50 -15.53 18.25
C ALA A 163 5.18 -14.79 18.55
N CYS A 164 4.74 -13.90 17.64
CA CYS A 164 3.48 -13.15 17.76
C CYS A 164 2.25 -14.06 17.58
N SER A 165 2.27 -15.01 16.63
CA SER A 165 1.21 -16.02 16.48
C SER A 165 1.09 -16.94 17.72
N CYS A 166 2.21 -17.30 18.34
CA CYS A 166 2.20 -18.16 19.52
C CYS A 166 1.60 -17.47 20.77
N HIS A 167 1.80 -16.15 20.94
CA HIS A 167 1.24 -15.42 22.09
C HIS A 167 -0.25 -15.09 21.94
N GLY A 168 -0.75 -14.84 20.72
CA GLY A 168 -2.17 -14.56 20.49
C GLY A 168 -3.10 -15.74 20.83
N LEU A 169 -2.64 -16.97 20.63
CA LEU A 169 -3.37 -18.18 21.00
C LEU A 169 -3.42 -18.41 22.53
N VAL A 170 -2.39 -17.99 23.26
CA VAL A 170 -2.36 -18.14 24.73
C VAL A 170 -3.36 -17.19 25.40
N LEU A 171 -3.53 -15.97 24.89
CA LEU A 171 -4.52 -15.02 25.40
C LEU A 171 -5.98 -15.43 25.08
N SER A 172 -6.23 -16.05 23.93
CA SER A 172 -7.58 -16.59 23.62
C SER A 172 -7.93 -17.81 24.48
N ALA A 173 -6.94 -18.62 24.87
CA ALA A 173 -7.18 -19.75 25.78
C ALA A 173 -7.50 -19.31 27.22
N ILE A 174 -6.90 -18.22 27.70
CA ILE A 174 -7.16 -17.70 29.05
C ILE A 174 -8.56 -17.05 29.14
N LEU A 175 -9.05 -16.41 28.08
CA LEU A 175 -10.38 -15.79 28.06
C LEU A 175 -11.54 -16.78 27.88
N TRP A 176 -11.27 -18.07 27.63
CA TRP A 176 -12.29 -19.13 27.53
C TRP A 176 -12.30 -20.06 28.76
N LEU A 177 -11.41 -19.86 29.72
CA LEU A 177 -11.29 -20.63 30.96
C LEU A 177 -11.67 -19.84 32.22
N ALA A 178 -12.20 -18.62 32.06
CA ALA A 178 -12.76 -17.77 33.12
C ALA A 178 -14.23 -17.48 32.82
#